data_AF-A0A836SIP5-F1
#
_entry.id   AF-A0A836SIP5-F1
#
_cell.length_a   1.000
_cell.length_b   1.000
_cell.length_c   1.000
_cell.angle_alpha   90.00
_cell.angle_beta   90.00
_cell.angle_gamma   90.00
#
_symmetry.space_group_name_H-M   'P 1'
#
loop_
_entity.id
_entity.type
_entity.pdbx_description
1 polymer ?
#
loop_
_entity_poly.entity_id
_entity_poly.type
_entity_poly.pdbx_seq_one_letter_code
_entity_poly.pdbx_strand_id
1 'polypeptide(L)'
;MLQEIGRHDARLTDLYAFVRNGNLVIALCSNPAISTSDVTASFSDDVTFRIHIDNDSKVHFKNHPNNVEFGGTVQSPTKIEEDITFTITFKNNNPILSVEGLSNIFPIPKLFAGLRDDPFIRIPRNGRNVAAIVLEFPLDLVSDQDTLLLWATSNIHNILGGRQEHVGRALRSQFIEKMNTLPPKEHVSKLGVKAADVMICDPLKASEFPNCRGLTDDVVQYLVCKGFIDPIKHNFPVPGDLCCKGELPNDKAFLKGFPYLAEPHPKPKK
;
A
#
# COMPACT_ATOMS: atom_id res chain seq x y z
N MET A 1 -4.07 6.98 16.95
CA MET A 1 -3.70 5.82 17.80
C MET A 1 -2.22 5.38 17.73
N LEU A 2 -1.71 4.77 16.65
CA LEU A 2 -0.33 4.21 16.64
C LEU A 2 0.79 5.27 16.79
N GLN A 3 0.59 6.44 16.20
CA GLN A 3 1.52 7.57 16.35
C GLN A 3 1.60 8.05 17.80
N GLU A 4 0.47 8.06 18.51
CA GLU A 4 0.38 8.59 19.88
C GLU A 4 1.08 7.67 20.89
N ILE A 5 1.13 6.37 20.60
CA ILE A 5 1.80 5.36 21.43
C ILE A 5 3.22 5.01 20.94
N GLY A 6 3.75 5.76 19.96
CA GLY A 6 5.13 5.62 19.47
C GLY A 6 5.43 4.35 18.68
N ARG A 7 4.41 3.61 18.23
CA ARG A 7 4.57 2.37 17.45
C ARG A 7 4.61 2.62 15.96
N HIS A 8 5.60 3.40 15.54
CA HIS A 8 5.78 3.77 14.14
C HIS A 8 6.11 2.57 13.25
N ASP A 9 6.76 1.55 13.79
CA ASP A 9 7.09 0.29 13.13
C ASP A 9 5.88 -0.42 12.50
N ALA A 10 4.69 -0.30 13.11
CA ALA A 10 3.46 -0.85 12.57
C ALA A 10 2.68 0.13 11.67
N ARG A 11 3.07 1.41 11.58
CA ARG A 11 2.35 2.39 10.77
C ARG A 11 2.57 2.14 9.28
N LEU A 12 1.49 1.83 8.58
CA LEU A 12 1.53 1.65 7.13
C LEU A 12 1.64 3.01 6.46
N THR A 13 2.64 3.17 5.60
CA THR A 13 2.78 4.36 4.78
C THR A 13 2.18 4.11 3.42
N ASP A 14 2.31 2.90 2.86
CA ASP A 14 1.85 2.71 1.50
C ASP A 14 1.68 1.29 1.01
N LEU A 15 0.88 1.12 -0.04
CA LEU A 15 0.69 -0.14 -0.76
C LEU A 15 0.81 0.08 -2.26
N TYR A 16 1.60 -0.79 -2.90
CA TYR A 16 1.74 -0.93 -4.35
C TYR A 16 1.33 -2.32 -4.76
N ALA A 17 0.66 -2.43 -5.90
CA ALA A 17 0.44 -3.70 -6.56
C ALA A 17 0.60 -3.50 -8.07
N PHE A 18 1.42 -4.31 -8.73
CA PHE A 18 1.62 -4.20 -10.17
C PHE A 18 1.92 -5.57 -10.77
N VAL A 19 1.55 -5.74 -12.05
CA VAL A 19 1.80 -6.99 -12.78
C VAL A 19 3.10 -6.87 -13.54
N ARG A 20 3.98 -7.88 -13.43
CA ARG A 20 5.25 -7.95 -14.15
C ARG A 20 5.56 -9.38 -14.55
N ASN A 21 5.74 -9.60 -15.86
CA ASN A 21 6.07 -10.92 -16.41
C ASN A 21 5.10 -12.03 -15.96
N GLY A 22 3.81 -11.74 -15.84
CA GLY A 22 2.79 -12.70 -15.37
C GLY A 22 2.72 -12.88 -13.85
N ASN A 23 3.59 -12.21 -13.08
CA ASN A 23 3.53 -12.20 -11.63
C ASN A 23 2.80 -10.97 -11.11
N LEU A 24 2.04 -11.13 -10.03
CA LEU A 24 1.61 -10.02 -9.19
C LEU A 24 2.75 -9.70 -8.21
N VAL A 25 3.14 -8.42 -8.17
CA VAL A 25 4.10 -7.89 -7.20
C VAL A 25 3.36 -6.95 -6.26
N ILE A 26 3.49 -7.18 -4.96
CA ILE A 26 2.90 -6.32 -3.93
C ILE A 26 4.02 -5.78 -3.06
N ALA A 27 4.10 -4.45 -2.90
CA ALA A 27 5.03 -3.80 -1.99
C ALA A 27 4.27 -3.01 -0.93
N LEU A 28 4.43 -3.41 0.33
CA LEU A 28 3.88 -2.75 1.50
C LEU A 28 5.00 -1.97 2.20
N CYS A 29 4.79 -0.67 2.36
CA CYS A 29 5.71 0.22 3.07
C CYS A 29 5.16 0.55 4.45
N SER A 30 6.04 0.56 5.44
CA SER A 30 5.73 0.91 6.83
C SER A 30 6.86 1.72 7.47
N ASN A 31 6.61 2.17 8.69
CA ASN A 31 7.54 2.93 9.52
C ASN A 31 8.01 4.24 8.87
N PRO A 32 7.15 5.28 8.86
CA PRO A 32 7.53 6.59 8.35
C PRO A 32 8.61 7.28 9.21
N ALA A 33 8.91 6.77 10.41
CA ALA A 33 9.77 7.43 11.39
C ALA A 33 11.21 6.89 11.40
N ILE A 34 11.60 6.08 10.42
CA ILE A 34 12.98 5.60 10.29
C ILE A 34 13.95 6.80 10.23
N SER A 35 15.01 6.74 11.03
CA SER A 35 16.02 7.78 11.05
C SER A 35 16.86 7.71 9.78
N THR A 36 17.30 8.87 9.27
CA THR A 36 18.27 8.93 8.17
C THR A 36 19.63 8.33 8.55
N SER A 37 19.89 8.09 9.83
CA SER A 37 21.08 7.40 10.29
C SER A 37 21.02 5.87 10.18
N ASP A 38 19.82 5.32 10.00
CA ASP A 38 19.60 3.87 10.03
C ASP A 38 19.95 3.25 8.69
N VAL A 39 20.63 2.10 8.75
CA VAL A 39 21.11 1.37 7.56
C VAL A 39 20.45 -0.01 7.42
N THR A 40 19.63 -0.40 8.39
CA THR A 40 18.86 -1.66 8.41
C THR A 40 17.46 -1.40 8.93
N ALA A 41 16.46 -2.08 8.38
CA ALA A 41 15.13 -2.10 8.95
C ALA A 41 15.08 -3.06 10.15
N SER A 42 14.33 -2.67 11.17
CA SER A 42 14.00 -3.52 12.31
C SER A 42 12.50 -3.75 12.32
N PHE A 43 12.10 -5.01 12.23
CA PHE A 43 10.73 -5.48 12.35
C PHE A 43 10.56 -6.15 13.71
N SER A 44 9.55 -5.72 14.46
CA SER A 44 9.28 -6.28 15.78
C SER A 44 8.50 -7.59 15.67
N ASP A 45 8.86 -8.56 16.51
CA ASP A 45 8.24 -9.88 16.57
C ASP A 45 6.76 -9.84 17.06
N ASP A 46 6.32 -8.70 17.60
CA ASP A 46 4.93 -8.47 18.04
C ASP A 46 4.04 -7.75 17.02
N VAL A 47 4.57 -7.43 15.84
CA VAL A 47 3.81 -6.83 14.74
C VAL A 47 3.48 -7.89 13.70
N THR A 48 2.21 -7.95 13.33
CA THR A 48 1.74 -8.73 12.19
C THR A 48 1.29 -7.80 11.08
N PHE A 49 1.82 -8.03 9.87
CA PHE A 49 1.35 -7.40 8.65
C PHE A 49 0.49 -8.40 7.88
N ARG A 50 -0.61 -7.92 7.30
CA ARG A 50 -1.46 -8.73 6.42
C ARG A 50 -1.69 -8.02 5.11
N ILE A 51 -1.60 -8.75 4.02
CA ILE A 51 -2.03 -8.31 2.69
C ILE A 51 -3.22 -9.18 2.33
N HIS A 52 -4.32 -8.53 2.01
CA HIS A 52 -5.60 -9.16 1.70
C HIS A 52 -5.92 -8.96 0.22
N ILE A 53 -6.49 -10.00 -0.37
CA ILE A 53 -7.02 -9.97 -1.73
C ILE A 53 -8.46 -10.47 -1.66
N ASP A 54 -9.36 -9.67 -2.24
CA ASP A 54 -10.70 -10.10 -2.65
C ASP A 54 -10.64 -10.38 -4.15
N ASN A 55 -10.98 -11.60 -4.53
CA ASN A 55 -10.95 -12.08 -5.90
C ASN A 55 -12.31 -12.56 -6.41
N ASP A 56 -13.40 -12.19 -5.73
CA ASP A 56 -14.76 -12.50 -6.18
C ASP A 56 -15.66 -11.25 -6.36
N SER A 57 -15.26 -10.10 -5.80
CA SER A 57 -15.99 -8.84 -5.88
C SER A 57 -16.05 -8.31 -7.31
N LYS A 58 -17.24 -7.88 -7.72
CA LYS A 58 -17.46 -7.29 -9.04
C LYS A 58 -17.21 -5.79 -9.02
N VAL A 59 -16.43 -5.33 -10.00
CA VAL A 59 -16.18 -3.93 -10.28
C VAL A 59 -16.81 -3.54 -11.62
N HIS A 60 -17.36 -2.33 -11.71
CA HIS A 60 -17.75 -1.75 -13.00
C HIS A 60 -17.09 -0.39 -13.22
N PHE A 61 -16.97 0.00 -14.49
CA PHE A 61 -16.32 1.25 -14.89
C PHE A 61 -17.30 2.27 -15.49
N LYS A 62 -18.60 2.20 -15.15
CA LYS A 62 -19.63 3.10 -15.70
C LYS A 62 -19.64 4.51 -15.10
N ASN A 63 -19.07 4.69 -13.90
CA ASN A 63 -19.06 5.97 -13.21
C ASN A 63 -17.71 6.65 -13.42
N HIS A 64 -17.64 7.61 -14.35
CA HIS A 64 -16.40 8.30 -14.69
C HIS A 64 -15.73 8.97 -13.48
N PRO A 65 -16.43 9.73 -12.61
CA PRO A 65 -15.82 10.26 -11.38
C PRO A 65 -15.13 9.16 -10.54
N ASN A 66 -15.78 8.02 -10.35
CA ASN A 66 -15.20 6.92 -9.58
C ASN A 66 -14.02 6.26 -10.31
N ASN A 67 -14.05 6.15 -11.63
CA ASN A 67 -12.93 5.59 -12.38
C ASN A 67 -11.67 6.44 -12.21
N VAL A 68 -11.82 7.76 -12.28
CA VAL A 68 -10.71 8.72 -12.10
C VAL A 68 -10.19 8.68 -10.67
N GLU A 69 -11.10 8.67 -9.68
CA GLU A 69 -10.70 8.78 -8.28
C GLU A 69 -10.27 7.43 -7.66
N PHE A 70 -10.99 6.35 -7.94
CA PHE A 70 -10.88 5.05 -7.27
C PHE A 70 -10.46 3.89 -8.19
N GLY A 71 -10.31 4.13 -9.50
CA GLY A 71 -10.01 3.07 -10.47
C GLY A 71 -11.24 2.28 -10.92
N GLY A 72 -12.39 2.46 -10.28
CA GLY A 72 -13.65 1.81 -10.62
C GLY A 72 -14.68 1.92 -9.50
N THR A 73 -15.80 1.22 -9.65
CA THR A 73 -16.85 1.12 -8.63
C THR A 73 -17.08 -0.33 -8.25
N VAL A 74 -16.83 -0.68 -6.98
CA VAL A 74 -17.23 -1.96 -6.40
C VAL A 74 -18.75 -2.02 -6.33
N GLN A 75 -19.36 -3.03 -6.95
CA GLN A 75 -20.82 -3.13 -7.09
C GLN A 75 -21.54 -3.40 -5.77
N SER A 76 -20.91 -4.18 -4.89
CA SER A 76 -21.47 -4.55 -3.58
C SER A 76 -20.41 -4.38 -2.50
N PRO A 77 -20.10 -3.14 -2.08
CA PRO A 77 -19.03 -2.89 -1.12
C PRO A 77 -19.18 -3.68 0.19
N THR A 78 -20.40 -3.97 0.64
CA THR A 78 -20.67 -4.74 1.86
C THR A 78 -20.33 -6.23 1.74
N LYS A 79 -19.99 -6.72 0.55
CA LYS A 79 -19.59 -8.10 0.26
C LYS A 79 -18.08 -8.25 0.07
N ILE A 80 -17.30 -7.20 0.28
CA ILE A 80 -15.84 -7.30 0.19
C ILE A 80 -15.35 -8.25 1.28
N GLU A 81 -14.63 -9.31 0.92
CA GLU A 81 -14.13 -10.32 1.87
C GLU A 81 -12.63 -10.62 1.65
N GLU A 82 -12.00 -11.15 2.68
CA GLU A 82 -10.57 -11.48 2.69
C GLU A 82 -10.34 -12.87 2.09
N ASP A 83 -10.69 -13.07 0.81
CA ASP A 83 -10.65 -14.38 0.14
C ASP A 83 -9.28 -15.04 0.27
N ILE A 84 -8.22 -14.24 0.09
CA ILE A 84 -6.83 -14.66 0.26
C ILE A 84 -6.14 -13.69 1.21
N THR A 85 -5.41 -14.24 2.18
CA THR A 85 -4.63 -13.44 3.14
C THR A 85 -3.19 -13.94 3.24
N PHE A 86 -2.24 -13.07 2.90
CA PHE A 86 -0.82 -13.26 3.17
C PHE A 86 -0.52 -12.62 4.53
N THR A 87 -0.14 -13.44 5.51
CA THR A 87 0.25 -12.97 6.85
C THR A 87 1.76 -13.02 6.99
N ILE A 88 2.36 -11.89 7.33
CA ILE A 88 3.80 -11.73 7.52
C ILE A 88 4.05 -11.39 8.99
N THR A 89 4.74 -12.30 9.68
CA THR A 89 5.24 -12.12 11.04
C THR A 89 6.76 -12.14 11.05
N PHE A 90 7.37 -11.78 12.18
CA PHE A 90 8.82 -11.74 12.31
C PHE A 90 9.29 -12.53 13.51
N LYS A 91 10.45 -13.19 13.35
CA LYS A 91 11.19 -13.80 14.45
C LYS A 91 12.65 -13.44 14.33
N ASN A 92 13.19 -12.70 15.30
CA ASN A 92 14.55 -12.16 15.25
C ASN A 92 14.80 -11.39 13.93
N ASN A 93 13.85 -10.53 13.53
CA ASN A 93 13.90 -9.75 12.29
C ASN A 93 13.83 -10.57 10.97
N ASN A 94 13.61 -11.89 11.04
CA ASN A 94 13.41 -12.72 9.85
C ASN A 94 11.92 -12.83 9.53
N PRO A 95 11.49 -12.53 8.29
CA PRO A 95 10.09 -12.60 7.92
C PRO A 95 9.64 -14.06 7.78
N ILE A 96 8.46 -14.36 8.30
CA ILE A 96 7.76 -15.64 8.18
C ILE A 96 6.45 -15.37 7.47
N LEU A 97 6.21 -16.07 6.36
CA LEU A 97 5.00 -15.96 5.56
C LEU A 97 4.08 -17.16 5.80
N SER A 98 2.82 -16.89 6.11
CA SER A 98 1.73 -17.85 6.02
C SER A 98 0.64 -17.33 5.07
N VAL A 99 -0.06 -18.24 4.42
CA VAL A 99 -1.07 -17.88 3.41
C VAL A 99 -2.35 -18.66 3.70
N GLU A 100 -3.48 -17.96 3.68
CA GLU A 100 -4.82 -18.50 3.82
C GLU A 100 -5.62 -18.21 2.53
N GLY A 101 -6.63 -19.03 2.23
CA GLY A 101 -7.48 -18.85 1.05
C GLY A 101 -7.01 -19.53 -0.23
N LEU A 102 -5.78 -20.06 -0.25
CA LEU A 102 -5.23 -20.80 -1.38
C LEU A 102 -5.11 -22.29 -1.08
N SER A 103 -5.59 -23.13 -2.01
CA SER A 103 -5.47 -24.59 -1.94
C SER A 103 -4.06 -25.07 -2.27
N ASN A 104 -3.30 -24.28 -3.04
CA ASN A 104 -1.92 -24.53 -3.40
C ASN A 104 -1.16 -23.20 -3.52
N ILE A 105 0.01 -23.12 -2.90
CA ILE A 105 0.87 -21.92 -2.92
C ILE A 105 2.15 -22.13 -3.74
N PHE A 106 2.20 -23.18 -4.58
CA PHE A 106 3.36 -23.43 -5.44
C PHE A 106 3.23 -22.69 -6.78
N PRO A 107 4.29 -21.98 -7.23
CA PRO A 107 5.57 -21.79 -6.54
C PRO A 107 5.45 -20.86 -5.33
N ILE A 108 6.23 -21.15 -4.28
CA ILE A 108 6.24 -20.37 -3.04
C ILE A 108 6.52 -18.89 -3.37
N PRO A 109 5.70 -17.94 -2.88
CA PRO A 109 5.92 -16.52 -3.12
C PRO A 109 7.33 -16.09 -2.71
N LYS A 110 7.98 -15.28 -3.55
CA LYS A 110 9.22 -14.61 -3.14
C LYS A 110 8.87 -13.56 -2.09
N LEU A 111 9.66 -13.50 -1.03
CA LEU A 111 9.47 -12.59 0.07
C LEU A 111 10.76 -11.81 0.33
N PHE A 112 10.62 -10.49 0.44
CA PHE A 112 11.66 -9.59 0.91
C PHE A 112 11.09 -8.77 2.06
N ALA A 113 11.89 -8.58 3.11
CA ALA A 113 11.63 -7.60 4.15
C ALA A 113 12.93 -6.86 4.45
N GLY A 114 12.92 -5.52 4.39
CA GLY A 114 14.13 -4.74 4.60
C GLY A 114 13.96 -3.25 4.35
N LEU A 115 15.08 -2.53 4.45
CA LEU A 115 15.12 -1.08 4.28
C LEU A 115 15.16 -0.72 2.79
N ARG A 116 14.31 0.21 2.36
CA ARG A 116 14.28 0.74 0.99
C ARG A 116 14.08 2.25 0.99
N ASP A 117 14.46 2.88 -0.11
CA ASP A 117 14.04 4.25 -0.41
C ASP A 117 12.51 4.33 -0.42
N ASP A 118 11.94 5.44 0.07
CA ASP A 118 10.50 5.66 0.17
C ASP A 118 9.91 5.99 -1.22
N PRO A 119 9.19 5.05 -1.87
CA PRO A 119 8.65 5.30 -3.21
C PRO A 119 7.43 6.24 -3.18
N PHE A 120 6.87 6.54 -2.01
CA PHE A 120 5.50 7.06 -1.88
C PHE A 120 5.36 8.57 -1.91
N ILE A 121 6.05 9.25 -0.99
CA ILE A 121 5.87 10.69 -0.79
C ILE A 121 7.20 11.35 -1.10
N ARG A 122 7.46 11.58 -2.38
CA ARG A 122 8.64 12.33 -2.83
C ARG A 122 8.74 13.65 -2.06
N ILE A 123 7.66 14.42 -1.96
CA ILE A 123 7.65 15.62 -1.12
C ILE A 123 6.55 15.51 -0.06
N PRO A 124 6.87 15.60 1.26
CA PRO A 124 8.13 16.03 1.88
C PRO A 124 9.16 14.94 2.25
N ARG A 125 9.03 13.69 1.80
CA ARG A 125 9.87 12.57 2.30
C ARG A 125 11.06 12.21 1.41
N ASN A 126 11.49 13.08 0.51
CA ASN A 126 12.70 12.88 -0.27
C ASN A 126 13.92 12.61 0.66
N GLY A 127 14.73 11.63 0.28
CA GLY A 127 15.91 11.18 1.01
C GLY A 127 15.59 10.31 2.23
N ARG A 128 14.35 9.84 2.38
CA ARG A 128 13.93 9.01 3.52
C ARG A 128 13.82 7.56 3.11
N ASN A 129 14.06 6.70 4.09
CA ASN A 129 13.84 5.27 3.95
C ASN A 129 12.51 4.86 4.59
N VAL A 130 12.00 3.71 4.17
CA VAL A 130 10.87 2.98 4.75
C VAL A 130 11.26 1.53 5.02
N ALA A 131 10.55 0.90 5.94
CA ALA A 131 10.55 -0.55 6.06
C ALA A 131 9.63 -1.10 4.98
N ALA A 132 10.14 -1.96 4.11
CA ALA A 132 9.39 -2.51 2.99
C ALA A 132 9.25 -4.03 3.13
N ILE A 133 8.05 -4.53 2.84
CA ILE A 133 7.75 -5.95 2.64
C ILE A 133 7.32 -6.09 1.19
N VAL A 134 7.98 -6.97 0.42
CA VAL A 134 7.67 -7.20 -0.99
C VAL A 134 7.38 -8.67 -1.23
N LEU A 135 6.23 -8.94 -1.85
CA LEU A 135 5.82 -10.25 -2.33
C LEU A 135 5.84 -10.28 -3.86
N GLU A 136 6.28 -11.39 -4.44
CA GLU A 136 6.12 -11.70 -5.86
C GLU A 136 5.64 -13.14 -6.02
N PHE A 137 4.54 -13.35 -6.72
CA PHE A 137 3.97 -14.66 -7.01
C PHE A 137 3.20 -14.65 -8.34
N PRO A 138 3.00 -15.81 -9.00
CA PRO A 138 2.22 -15.88 -10.23
C PRO A 138 0.79 -15.33 -10.04
N LEU A 139 0.34 -14.49 -10.97
CA LEU A 139 -0.95 -13.82 -10.88
C LEU A 139 -2.12 -14.82 -10.91
N ASP A 140 -1.97 -15.92 -11.63
CA ASP A 140 -2.95 -17.00 -11.75
C ASP A 140 -3.22 -17.72 -10.43
N LEU A 141 -2.33 -17.60 -9.43
CA LEU A 141 -2.62 -18.13 -8.08
C LEU A 141 -3.76 -17.39 -7.38
N VAL A 142 -4.06 -16.15 -7.78
CA VAL A 142 -5.01 -15.29 -7.04
C VAL A 142 -6.12 -14.71 -7.91
N SER A 143 -6.04 -14.85 -9.23
CA SER A 143 -6.91 -14.15 -10.18
C SER A 143 -7.75 -15.10 -11.01
N ASP A 144 -8.95 -15.43 -10.50
CA ASP A 144 -9.97 -16.18 -11.24
C ASP A 144 -10.96 -15.25 -11.99
N GLN A 145 -10.78 -13.93 -11.89
CA GLN A 145 -11.65 -12.92 -12.51
C GLN A 145 -10.88 -11.71 -13.07
N ASP A 146 -11.63 -10.78 -13.68
CA ASP A 146 -11.10 -9.60 -14.36
C ASP A 146 -10.47 -8.55 -13.44
N THR A 147 -10.79 -8.55 -12.15
CA THR A 147 -10.31 -7.54 -11.20
C THR A 147 -10.02 -8.12 -9.82
N LEU A 148 -8.98 -7.63 -9.18
CA LEU A 148 -8.67 -7.90 -7.77
C LEU A 148 -8.92 -6.64 -6.94
N LEU A 149 -9.39 -6.82 -5.71
CA LEU A 149 -9.31 -5.76 -4.70
C LEU A 149 -8.20 -6.09 -3.72
N LEU A 150 -7.32 -5.13 -3.44
CA LEU A 150 -6.19 -5.32 -2.53
C LEU A 150 -6.18 -4.29 -1.42
N TRP A 151 -5.81 -4.71 -0.22
CA TRP A 151 -5.48 -3.81 0.89
C TRP A 151 -4.52 -4.51 1.84
N ALA A 152 -3.92 -3.73 2.73
CA ALA A 152 -3.04 -4.23 3.75
C ALA A 152 -3.43 -3.68 5.12
N THR A 153 -3.08 -4.43 6.16
CA THR A 153 -3.34 -4.08 7.54
C THR A 153 -2.13 -4.40 8.41
N SER A 154 -2.02 -3.71 9.53
CA SER A 154 -1.07 -4.07 10.57
C SER A 154 -1.77 -4.13 11.92
N ASN A 155 -1.24 -4.98 12.79
CA ASN A 155 -1.70 -5.13 14.16
C ASN A 155 -0.53 -5.45 15.08
N ILE A 156 -0.59 -4.91 16.30
CA ILE A 156 0.35 -5.20 17.37
C ILE A 156 -0.35 -6.07 18.42
N HIS A 157 0.18 -7.27 18.66
CA HIS A 157 -0.48 -8.28 19.52
C HIS A 157 -0.72 -7.82 20.96
N ASN A 158 0.17 -6.99 21.50
CA ASN A 158 0.13 -6.58 22.91
C ASN A 158 -0.65 -5.28 23.17
N ILE A 159 -1.22 -4.66 22.13
CA ILE A 159 -2.08 -3.48 22.27
C ILE A 159 -3.52 -3.93 22.05
N LEU A 160 -4.33 -3.88 23.12
CA LEU A 160 -5.73 -4.25 23.09
C LEU A 160 -6.50 -3.40 22.06
N GLY A 161 -7.13 -4.06 21.09
CA GLY A 161 -7.89 -3.43 20.02
C GLY A 161 -7.81 -4.25 18.73
N GLY A 162 -8.77 -4.07 17.83
CA GLY A 162 -8.83 -4.73 16.53
C GLY A 162 -7.74 -4.25 15.56
N ARG A 163 -8.09 -4.11 14.28
CA ARG A 163 -7.21 -3.55 13.24
C ARG A 163 -6.69 -2.16 13.67
N GLN A 164 -5.38 -1.94 13.57
CA GLN A 164 -4.74 -0.71 14.06
C GLN A 164 -4.39 0.25 12.91
N GLU A 165 -3.97 -0.28 11.77
CA GLU A 165 -3.83 0.47 10.53
C GLU A 165 -4.41 -0.29 9.35
N HIS A 166 -4.82 0.49 8.35
CA HIS A 166 -5.33 0.01 7.08
C HIS A 166 -4.68 0.83 5.97
N VAL A 167 -4.34 0.19 4.85
CA VAL A 167 -4.01 0.90 3.62
C VAL A 167 -4.56 0.11 2.44
N GLY A 168 -5.53 0.68 1.74
CA GLY A 168 -5.96 0.16 0.45
C GLY A 168 -5.40 1.03 -0.66
N ARG A 169 -5.97 2.23 -0.75
CA ARG A 169 -5.55 3.24 -1.72
C ARG A 169 -4.58 4.22 -1.08
N ALA A 170 -3.63 4.68 -1.87
CA ALA A 170 -2.72 5.77 -1.54
C ALA A 170 -3.41 6.90 -0.75
N LEU A 171 -2.82 7.24 0.40
CA LEU A 171 -3.15 8.40 1.25
C LEU A 171 -4.57 8.43 1.87
N ARG A 172 -5.48 7.53 1.50
CA ARG A 172 -6.88 7.69 1.87
C ARG A 172 -7.14 7.45 3.35
N SER A 173 -6.69 6.30 3.85
CA SER A 173 -6.79 5.93 5.25
C SER A 173 -5.99 6.87 6.17
N GLN A 174 -4.90 7.46 5.66
CA GLN A 174 -4.09 8.45 6.36
C GLN A 174 -4.84 9.75 6.67
N PHE A 175 -5.82 10.12 5.84
CA PHE A 175 -6.61 11.35 6.02
C PHE A 175 -8.00 11.11 6.59
N ILE A 176 -8.46 9.86 6.61
CA ILE A 176 -9.72 9.46 7.23
C ILE A 176 -9.41 8.40 8.29
N GLU A 177 -8.97 8.83 9.47
CA GLU A 177 -8.45 7.94 10.53
C GLU A 177 -9.42 6.79 10.89
N LYS A 178 -10.74 7.03 10.80
CA LYS A 178 -11.75 5.98 11.06
C LYS A 178 -11.70 4.81 10.05
N MET A 179 -11.06 4.95 8.90
CA MET A 179 -10.82 3.84 7.96
C MET A 179 -9.77 2.87 8.49
N ASN A 180 -8.84 3.31 9.32
CA ASN A 180 -7.78 2.45 9.86
C ASN A 180 -8.31 1.32 10.76
N THR A 181 -9.49 1.51 11.34
CA THR A 181 -10.05 0.59 12.34
C THR A 181 -11.24 -0.23 11.82
N LEU A 182 -11.65 -0.03 10.56
CA LEU A 182 -12.77 -0.73 9.95
C LEU A 182 -12.29 -1.59 8.77
N PRO A 183 -12.94 -2.73 8.51
CA PRO A 183 -12.73 -3.46 7.27
C PRO A 183 -13.36 -2.73 6.07
N PRO A 184 -12.84 -2.93 4.83
CA PRO A 184 -13.39 -2.36 3.62
C PRO A 184 -14.90 -2.42 3.47
N LYS A 185 -15.50 -3.56 3.83
CA LYS A 185 -16.94 -3.80 3.73
C LYS A 185 -17.82 -2.87 4.57
N GLU A 186 -17.22 -2.22 5.56
CA GLU A 186 -17.92 -1.31 6.46
C GLU A 186 -17.66 0.16 6.16
N HIS A 187 -16.69 0.49 5.30
CA HIS A 187 -16.33 1.89 5.02
C HIS A 187 -17.51 2.70 4.49
N VAL A 188 -18.19 2.21 3.44
CA VAL A 188 -19.30 2.95 2.82
C VAL A 188 -20.47 3.10 3.78
N SER A 189 -20.88 1.99 4.43
CA SER A 189 -22.07 1.96 5.27
C SER A 189 -21.89 2.66 6.62
N LYS A 190 -20.73 2.54 7.27
CA LYS A 190 -20.47 3.12 8.60
C LYS A 190 -19.87 4.53 8.54
N LEU A 191 -19.11 4.88 7.49
CA LEU A 191 -18.46 6.18 7.37
C LEU A 191 -19.14 7.12 6.37
N GLY A 192 -20.08 6.64 5.56
CA GLY A 192 -20.74 7.45 4.54
C GLY A 192 -19.82 7.90 3.40
N VAL A 193 -18.67 7.23 3.22
CA VAL A 193 -17.71 7.55 2.15
C VAL A 193 -18.15 6.95 0.81
N LYS A 194 -17.70 7.55 -0.29
CA LYS A 194 -18.11 7.17 -1.66
C LYS A 194 -17.69 5.76 -2.10
N ALA A 195 -16.65 5.21 -1.51
CA ALA A 195 -16.05 3.91 -1.89
C ALA A 195 -15.32 3.29 -0.70
N ALA A 196 -15.12 1.97 -0.71
CA ALA A 196 -14.24 1.32 0.26
C ALA A 196 -12.77 1.70 -0.02
N ASP A 197 -11.94 1.77 1.02
CA ASP A 197 -10.49 1.92 0.85
C ASP A 197 -9.83 0.60 0.45
N VAL A 198 -9.82 0.33 -0.84
CA VAL A 198 -9.15 -0.81 -1.48
C VAL A 198 -8.48 -0.31 -2.76
N MET A 199 -7.39 -0.95 -3.15
CA MET A 199 -6.82 -0.81 -4.48
C MET A 199 -7.59 -1.72 -5.44
N ILE A 200 -8.12 -1.17 -6.53
CA ILE A 200 -8.73 -1.95 -7.61
C ILE A 200 -7.65 -2.24 -8.65
N CYS A 201 -7.43 -3.51 -8.96
CA CYS A 201 -6.43 -3.91 -9.94
C CYS A 201 -7.06 -4.77 -11.04
N ASP A 202 -7.17 -4.21 -12.23
CA ASP A 202 -7.42 -4.94 -13.47
C ASP A 202 -6.06 -5.31 -14.09
N PRO A 203 -5.65 -6.60 -14.05
CA PRO A 203 -4.33 -7.02 -14.51
C PRO A 203 -4.17 -6.95 -16.02
N LEU A 204 -5.25 -6.73 -16.79
CA LEU A 204 -5.21 -6.53 -18.24
C LEU A 204 -4.89 -5.08 -18.62
N LYS A 205 -4.96 -4.15 -17.66
CA LYS A 205 -4.61 -2.75 -17.82
C LYS A 205 -3.22 -2.48 -17.29
N ALA A 206 -2.62 -1.37 -17.73
CA ALA A 206 -1.36 -0.91 -17.17
C ALA A 206 -1.49 -0.66 -15.66
N SER A 207 -0.44 -1.00 -14.91
CA SER A 207 -0.39 -0.78 -13.46
C SER A 207 0.02 0.66 -13.17
N GLU A 208 -0.95 1.56 -13.24
CA GLU A 208 -0.80 3.01 -13.11
C GLU A 208 -2.00 3.55 -12.33
N PHE A 209 -1.77 4.46 -11.38
CA PHE A 209 -2.86 5.06 -10.62
C PHE A 209 -3.92 5.66 -11.58
N PRO A 210 -5.21 5.29 -11.44
CA PRO A 210 -5.83 4.63 -10.29
C PRO A 210 -6.04 3.11 -10.42
N ASN A 211 -5.57 2.46 -11.49
CA ASN A 211 -5.63 1.01 -11.68
C ASN A 211 -4.37 0.31 -11.15
N CYS A 212 -4.56 -0.59 -10.17
CA CYS A 212 -3.45 -1.11 -9.38
C CYS A 212 -2.61 0.08 -8.86
N ARG A 213 -1.29 -0.11 -8.73
CA ARG A 213 -0.36 0.98 -8.52
C ARG A 213 1.09 0.62 -8.84
N GLY A 214 1.66 1.34 -9.80
CA GLY A 214 3.07 1.25 -10.15
C GLY A 214 3.97 2.01 -9.18
N LEU A 215 5.25 1.63 -9.12
CA LEU A 215 6.24 2.29 -8.26
C LEU A 215 6.54 3.74 -8.69
N THR A 216 6.25 4.09 -9.95
CA THR A 216 6.51 5.42 -10.50
C THR A 216 5.36 6.42 -10.27
N ASP A 217 4.22 5.97 -9.75
CA ASP A 217 3.03 6.79 -9.58
C ASP A 217 3.25 7.91 -8.54
N ASP A 218 3.23 9.17 -8.99
CA ASP A 218 3.20 10.34 -8.10
C ASP A 218 1.79 10.63 -7.60
N VAL A 219 1.31 9.79 -6.69
CA VAL A 219 -0.08 9.89 -6.24
C VAL A 219 -0.33 11.18 -5.45
N VAL A 220 0.69 11.73 -4.77
CA VAL A 220 0.58 13.02 -4.08
C VAL A 220 0.29 14.13 -5.08
N GLN A 221 1.12 14.24 -6.13
CA GLN A 221 0.91 15.22 -7.19
C GLN A 221 -0.46 15.01 -7.84
N TYR A 222 -0.81 13.78 -8.19
CA TYR A 222 -2.11 13.47 -8.79
C TYR A 222 -3.28 13.97 -7.93
N LEU A 223 -3.31 13.59 -6.64
CA LEU A 223 -4.43 13.90 -5.76
C LEU A 223 -4.51 15.40 -5.43
N VAL A 224 -3.38 16.09 -5.27
CA VAL A 224 -3.33 17.55 -5.08
C VAL A 224 -3.80 18.27 -6.34
N CYS A 225 -3.29 17.90 -7.52
CA CYS A 225 -3.62 18.58 -8.78
C CYS A 225 -5.05 18.32 -9.26
N LYS A 226 -5.66 17.21 -8.85
CA LYS A 226 -7.08 16.93 -9.07
C LYS A 226 -7.99 17.51 -7.99
N GLY A 227 -7.44 18.15 -6.96
CA GLY A 227 -8.21 18.76 -5.87
C GLY A 227 -8.86 17.76 -4.93
N PHE A 228 -8.37 16.51 -4.89
CA PHE A 228 -8.85 15.49 -3.96
C PHE A 228 -8.30 15.68 -2.54
N ILE A 229 -7.16 16.39 -2.41
CA ILE A 229 -6.52 16.72 -1.13
C ILE A 229 -6.17 18.21 -1.09
N ASP A 230 -6.34 18.82 0.07
CA ASP A 230 -5.87 20.18 0.36
C ASP A 230 -4.37 20.15 0.78
N PRO A 231 -3.44 20.63 -0.06
CA PRO A 231 -2.02 20.53 0.24
C PRO A 231 -1.62 21.30 1.50
N ILE A 232 -2.31 22.40 1.84
CA ILE A 232 -1.99 23.23 3.01
C ILE A 232 -2.28 22.45 4.29
N LYS A 233 -3.44 21.78 4.36
CA LYS A 233 -3.83 20.99 5.54
C LYS A 233 -2.90 19.83 5.83
N HIS A 234 -2.25 19.30 4.80
CA HIS A 234 -1.40 18.11 4.89
C HIS A 234 0.09 18.44 4.75
N ASN A 235 0.46 19.72 4.77
CA ASN A 235 1.84 20.20 4.67
C ASN A 235 2.55 19.69 3.40
N PHE A 236 1.80 19.53 2.32
CA PHE A 236 2.35 19.33 0.98
C PHE A 236 2.64 20.68 0.32
N PRO A 237 3.61 20.75 -0.62
CA PRO A 237 3.82 21.98 -1.39
C PRO A 237 2.56 22.39 -2.15
N VAL A 238 2.40 23.70 -2.38
CA VAL A 238 1.19 24.26 -3.02
C VAL A 238 1.08 23.85 -4.50
N PRO A 239 -0.13 23.79 -5.08
CA PRO A 239 -0.38 23.22 -6.41
C PRO A 239 0.40 23.90 -7.54
N GLY A 240 0.67 25.20 -7.45
CA GLY A 240 1.43 25.93 -8.47
C GLY A 240 2.86 25.41 -8.66
N ASP A 241 3.46 24.83 -7.62
CA ASP A 241 4.80 24.23 -7.68
C ASP A 241 4.78 22.75 -8.05
N LEU A 242 3.76 21.98 -7.65
CA LEU A 242 3.63 20.57 -8.00
C LEU A 242 3.02 20.35 -9.38
N CYS A 243 1.91 21.02 -9.71
CA CYS A 243 1.11 20.71 -10.89
C CYS A 243 1.69 21.23 -12.21
N CYS A 244 2.66 22.15 -12.13
CA CYS A 244 3.29 22.76 -13.30
C CYS A 244 4.66 22.15 -13.64
N LYS A 245 5.27 21.34 -12.75
CA LYS A 245 6.65 20.83 -12.92
C LYS A 245 6.77 19.46 -13.61
N GLY A 246 5.66 18.87 -14.07
CA GLY A 246 5.64 17.50 -14.59
C GLY A 246 5.86 16.47 -13.48
N GLU A 247 5.86 15.18 -13.81
CA GLU A 247 6.09 14.11 -12.81
C GLU A 247 7.42 14.33 -12.08
N LEU A 248 7.38 14.34 -10.75
CA LEU A 248 8.61 14.43 -9.97
C LEU A 248 9.44 13.15 -10.20
N PRO A 249 10.76 13.21 -10.31
CA PRO A 249 11.55 11.99 -10.36
C PRO A 249 11.56 11.29 -8.99
N ASN A 250 11.63 9.96 -8.98
CA ASN A 250 12.03 9.25 -7.76
C ASN A 250 13.46 9.64 -7.37
N ASP A 251 13.76 9.61 -6.07
CA ASP A 251 15.10 9.95 -5.57
C ASP A 251 16.17 9.03 -6.12
N LYS A 252 15.84 7.74 -6.25
CA LYS A 252 16.71 6.71 -6.77
C LYS A 252 16.00 5.87 -7.83
N ALA A 253 16.77 5.34 -8.76
CA ALA A 253 16.25 4.41 -9.75
C ALA A 253 15.83 3.09 -9.10
N PHE A 254 14.65 2.60 -9.48
CA PHE A 254 14.16 1.29 -9.07
C PHE A 254 15.01 0.15 -9.63
N LEU A 255 15.03 -0.96 -8.89
CA LEU A 255 15.73 -2.17 -9.32
C LEU A 255 14.96 -2.84 -10.47
N LYS A 256 15.71 -3.42 -11.41
CA LYS A 256 15.12 -4.16 -12.53
C LYS A 256 14.56 -5.53 -12.12
N GLY A 257 15.07 -6.10 -11.04
CA GLY A 257 14.64 -7.38 -10.49
C GLY A 257 14.13 -7.23 -9.05
N PHE A 258 13.55 -8.31 -8.54
CA PHE A 258 13.07 -8.41 -7.17
C PHE A 258 14.15 -7.92 -6.16
N PRO A 259 13.80 -7.07 -5.17
CA PRO A 259 12.45 -6.66 -4.76
C PRO A 259 11.89 -5.41 -5.47
N TYR A 260 12.50 -4.99 -6.59
CA TYR A 260 12.08 -3.87 -7.46
C TYR A 260 12.19 -2.47 -6.86
N LEU A 261 12.00 -2.30 -5.54
CA LEU A 261 12.21 -1.04 -4.83
C LEU A 261 13.66 -0.59 -4.87
N ALA A 262 13.89 0.72 -4.87
CA ALA A 262 15.21 1.30 -4.93
C ALA A 262 15.98 1.05 -3.62
N GLU A 263 17.31 0.91 -3.74
CA GLU A 263 18.19 0.69 -2.58
C GLU A 263 18.02 1.79 -1.53
N PRO A 264 18.20 1.52 -0.23
CA PRO A 264 18.05 2.54 0.80
C PRO A 264 19.07 3.68 0.63
N HIS A 265 18.70 4.86 1.13
CA HIS A 265 19.63 5.97 1.30
C HIS A 265 20.72 5.59 2.30
N PRO A 266 21.99 5.89 2.00
CA PRO A 266 23.08 5.64 2.93
C PRO A 266 23.00 6.60 4.11
N LYS A 267 23.65 6.22 5.21
CA LYS A 267 23.88 7.13 6.33
C LYS A 267 24.57 8.42 5.84
N PRO A 268 24.07 9.61 6.20
CA PRO A 268 24.74 10.87 5.88
C PRO A 268 26.18 10.86 6.38
N LYS A 269 27.12 11.32 5.55
CA LYS A 269 28.49 11.60 6.00
C LYS A 269 28.42 12.77 6.98
N LYS A 270 28.98 12.59 8.17
CA LYS A 270 29.12 13.66 9.17
C LYS A 270 30.11 14.72 8.68
#